data_AF-A0A329MFM6-F1
#
_entry.id   AF-A0A329MFM6-F1
#
_cell.length_a   1.000
_cell.length_b   1.000
_cell.length_c   1.000
_cell.angle_alpha   90.00
_cell.angle_beta   90.00
_cell.angle_gamma   90.00
#
_symmetry.space_group_name_H-M   'P 1'
#
loop_
_entity.id
_entity.type
_entity.pdbx_description
1 polymer ?
#
loop_
_entity_poly.entity_id
_entity_poly.type
_entity_poly.pdbx_seq_one_letter_code
_entity_poly.pdbx_strand_id
1 'polypeptide(L)'
;MSKRSDAKKARRRKRQAARNERWIPDGVMEALTEQTTTAAVLEAFDERITERGWVFDEELSDEESALWFYPPSHAEVPDEDLVSVTTVVLTADDAADIAHVVFVGTADDYQFNFDELFECLDVVEAYRLGDPAPTFPDT
;
A
#
# COMPACT_ATOMS: atom_id res chain seq x y z
N MET A 1 -3.23 32.96 -39.04
CA MET A 1 -2.26 32.04 -38.38
C MET A 1 -1.63 31.14 -39.43
N SER A 2 -0.29 31.14 -39.58
CA SER A 2 0.42 30.64 -40.77
C SER A 2 1.02 29.23 -40.60
N LYS A 3 0.60 28.29 -41.48
CA LYS A 3 0.98 26.86 -41.58
C LYS A 3 2.49 26.57 -41.66
N ARG A 4 3.34 27.57 -41.90
CA ARG A 4 4.81 27.39 -41.99
C ARG A 4 5.49 27.31 -40.62
N SER A 5 4.88 27.83 -39.56
CA SER A 5 5.43 27.79 -38.19
C SER A 5 5.33 26.39 -37.58
N ASP A 6 4.22 25.70 -37.84
CA ASP A 6 3.94 24.39 -37.26
C ASP A 6 4.84 23.29 -37.85
N ALA A 7 5.15 23.36 -39.15
CA ALA A 7 6.07 22.42 -39.78
C ALA A 7 7.50 22.50 -39.21
N LYS A 8 7.94 23.71 -38.82
CA LYS A 8 9.26 23.93 -38.22
C LYS A 8 9.31 23.47 -36.76
N LYS A 9 8.23 23.70 -36.00
CA LYS A 9 8.04 23.17 -34.64
C LYS A 9 7.98 21.64 -34.64
N ALA A 10 7.25 21.04 -35.56
CA ALA A 10 7.12 19.59 -35.69
C ALA A 10 8.48 18.91 -36.01
N ARG A 11 9.27 19.49 -36.92
CA ARG A 11 10.63 18.98 -37.20
C ARG A 11 11.58 19.13 -36.02
N ARG A 12 11.50 20.23 -35.25
CA ARG A 12 12.31 20.42 -34.05
C ARG A 12 11.93 19.43 -32.95
N ARG A 13 10.63 19.19 -32.74
CA ARG A 13 10.08 18.22 -31.78
C ARG A 13 10.47 16.79 -32.14
N LYS A 14 10.44 16.42 -33.43
CA LYS A 14 10.89 15.09 -33.91
C LYS A 14 12.40 14.87 -33.74
N ARG A 15 13.21 15.91 -33.92
CA ARG A 15 14.67 15.87 -33.65
C ARG A 15 15.01 15.83 -32.16
N GLN A 16 14.17 16.41 -31.29
CA GLN A 16 14.31 16.31 -29.83
C GLN A 16 13.87 14.93 -29.31
N ALA A 17 12.75 14.39 -29.80
CA ALA A 17 12.27 13.06 -29.41
C ALA A 17 13.29 11.96 -29.73
N ALA A 18 13.85 11.94 -30.95
CA ALA A 18 14.89 10.97 -31.34
C ALA A 18 16.23 11.14 -30.59
N ARG A 19 16.44 12.27 -29.90
CA ARG A 19 17.63 12.51 -29.06
C ARG A 19 17.39 12.18 -27.59
N ASN A 20 16.12 12.11 -27.15
CA ASN A 20 15.72 11.73 -25.80
C ASN A 20 15.58 10.21 -25.60
N GLU A 21 15.47 9.40 -26.66
CA GLU A 21 15.44 7.92 -26.54
C GLU A 21 16.75 7.31 -26.03
N ARG A 22 17.83 8.09 -25.84
CA ARG A 22 19.14 7.58 -25.44
C ARG A 22 19.80 8.34 -24.29
N TRP A 23 19.01 9.07 -23.50
CA TRP A 23 19.51 9.74 -22.30
C TRP A 23 18.43 9.76 -21.23
N ILE A 24 18.39 8.72 -20.40
CA ILE A 24 17.66 8.71 -19.15
C ILE A 24 18.68 9.13 -18.08
N PRO A 25 18.54 10.31 -17.44
CA PRO A 25 19.37 10.67 -16.29
C PRO A 25 19.15 9.65 -15.17
N ASP A 26 20.22 9.20 -14.51
CA ASP A 26 20.17 8.11 -13.51
C ASP A 26 19.10 8.31 -12.43
N GLY A 27 18.85 9.55 -11.98
CA GLY A 27 17.79 9.84 -11.00
C GLY A 27 16.34 9.65 -11.47
N VAL A 28 16.10 9.62 -12.79
CA VAL A 28 14.78 9.23 -13.35
C VAL A 28 14.66 7.72 -13.44
N MET A 29 15.79 7.01 -13.61
CA MET A 29 15.79 5.56 -13.55
C MET A 29 15.54 5.10 -12.12
N GLU A 30 16.25 5.65 -11.14
CA GLU A 30 16.10 5.36 -9.70
C GLU A 30 14.65 5.58 -9.23
N ALA A 31 14.04 6.73 -9.49
CA ALA A 31 12.63 7.00 -9.15
C ALA A 31 11.63 6.05 -9.85
N LEU A 32 11.91 5.63 -11.10
CA LEU A 32 11.08 4.64 -11.80
C LEU A 32 11.32 3.22 -11.29
N THR A 33 12.53 2.91 -10.80
CA THR A 33 12.85 1.60 -10.22
C THR A 33 12.21 1.50 -8.83
N GLU A 34 12.30 2.55 -8.01
CA GLU A 34 11.61 2.66 -6.73
C GLU A 34 10.09 2.50 -6.90
N GLN A 35 9.47 3.23 -7.84
CA GLN A 35 8.03 3.09 -8.13
C GLN A 35 7.64 1.69 -8.62
N THR A 36 8.48 1.06 -9.45
CA THR A 36 8.23 -0.32 -9.93
C THR A 36 8.42 -1.33 -8.81
N THR A 37 9.38 -1.11 -7.91
CA THR A 37 9.62 -1.93 -6.73
C THR A 37 8.45 -1.81 -5.76
N THR A 38 7.98 -0.60 -5.45
CA THR A 38 6.81 -0.38 -4.56
C THR A 38 5.55 -1.05 -5.11
N ALA A 39 5.27 -0.93 -6.41
CA ALA A 39 4.11 -1.59 -7.02
C ALA A 39 4.20 -3.12 -6.95
N ALA A 40 5.38 -3.68 -7.21
CA ALA A 40 5.60 -5.14 -7.11
C ALA A 40 5.52 -5.64 -5.67
N VAL A 41 5.98 -4.85 -4.70
CA VAL A 41 5.89 -5.13 -3.27
C VAL A 41 4.43 -5.13 -2.82
N LEU A 42 3.64 -4.15 -3.25
CA LEU A 42 2.21 -4.07 -2.96
C LEU A 42 1.42 -5.24 -3.58
N GLU A 43 1.71 -5.59 -4.84
CA GLU A 43 1.08 -6.72 -5.53
C GLU A 43 1.41 -8.05 -4.83
N ALA A 44 2.66 -8.26 -4.43
CA ALA A 44 3.06 -9.44 -3.68
C ALA A 44 2.45 -9.49 -2.27
N PHE A 45 2.26 -8.34 -1.63
CA PHE A 45 1.57 -8.23 -0.34
C PHE A 45 0.09 -8.61 -0.49
N ASP A 46 -0.60 -8.02 -1.47
CA ASP A 46 -2.02 -8.27 -1.76
C ASP A 46 -2.28 -9.74 -2.06
N GLU A 47 -1.48 -10.36 -2.95
CA GLU A 47 -1.61 -11.78 -3.28
C GLU A 47 -1.50 -12.65 -2.01
N ARG A 48 -0.51 -12.39 -1.16
CA ARG A 48 -0.29 -13.18 0.06
C ARG A 48 -1.37 -12.99 1.12
N ILE A 49 -1.85 -11.77 1.31
CA ILE A 49 -2.82 -11.48 2.37
C ILE A 49 -4.23 -11.95 1.97
N THR A 50 -4.61 -11.80 0.69
CA THR A 50 -5.91 -12.23 0.17
C THR A 50 -6.06 -13.74 0.14
N GLU A 51 -4.98 -14.50 -0.10
CA GLU A 51 -4.96 -15.97 0.03
C GLU A 51 -5.39 -16.47 1.42
N ARG A 52 -5.25 -15.63 2.45
CA ARG A 52 -5.62 -15.92 3.84
C ARG A 52 -7.03 -15.46 4.22
N GLY A 53 -7.77 -14.90 3.26
CA GLY A 53 -9.16 -14.49 3.44
C GLY A 53 -9.35 -13.04 3.86
N TRP A 54 -8.30 -12.22 3.79
CA TRP A 54 -8.43 -10.77 3.86
C TRP A 54 -9.07 -10.22 2.58
N VAL A 55 -9.78 -9.11 2.72
CA VAL A 55 -10.50 -8.46 1.64
C VAL A 55 -9.99 -7.04 1.50
N PHE A 56 -9.59 -6.67 0.29
CA PHE A 56 -9.24 -5.30 -0.06
C PHE A 56 -10.47 -4.39 -0.03
N ASP A 57 -10.36 -3.25 0.63
CA ASP A 57 -11.44 -2.26 0.74
C ASP A 57 -11.25 -1.16 -0.32
N GLU A 58 -11.92 -1.30 -1.46
CA GLU A 58 -11.88 -0.28 -2.53
C GLU A 58 -12.55 1.04 -2.13
N GLU A 59 -13.40 1.06 -1.09
CA GLU A 59 -14.12 2.27 -0.68
C GLU A 59 -13.28 3.15 0.25
N LEU A 60 -12.49 2.52 1.13
CA LEU A 60 -11.62 3.20 2.08
C LEU A 60 -10.16 3.33 1.61
N SER A 61 -9.75 2.61 0.57
CA SER A 61 -8.44 2.76 -0.05
C SER A 61 -8.41 3.90 -1.07
N ASP A 62 -7.26 4.54 -1.21
CA ASP A 62 -7.03 5.64 -2.15
C ASP A 62 -5.64 5.60 -2.80
N GLU A 63 -5.20 6.70 -3.41
CA GLU A 63 -3.90 6.77 -4.08
C GLU A 63 -2.72 6.77 -3.08
N GLU A 64 -2.98 7.09 -1.81
CA GLU A 64 -1.96 7.25 -0.75
C GLU A 64 -2.00 6.10 0.27
N SER A 65 -3.08 5.31 0.30
CA SER A 65 -3.28 4.23 1.26
C SER A 65 -4.04 3.05 0.69
N ALA A 66 -3.63 1.85 1.11
CA ALA A 66 -4.28 0.59 0.77
C ALA A 66 -4.75 -0.10 2.04
N LEU A 67 -6.04 -0.45 2.11
CA LEU A 67 -6.68 -1.03 3.28
C LEU A 67 -7.21 -2.44 2.97
N TRP A 68 -6.95 -3.37 3.88
CA TRP A 68 -7.57 -4.68 3.92
C TRP A 68 -8.27 -4.87 5.25
N PHE A 69 -9.39 -5.59 5.24
CA PHE A 69 -10.07 -6.04 6.45
C PHE A 69 -10.17 -7.57 6.50
N TYR A 70 -10.27 -8.11 7.71
CA TYR A 70 -10.40 -9.54 7.94
C TYR A 70 -11.84 -9.90 8.37
N PRO A 71 -12.74 -10.30 7.44
CA PRO A 71 -14.15 -10.53 7.73
C PRO A 71 -14.45 -11.44 8.93
N PRO A 72 -13.69 -12.53 9.18
CA PRO A 72 -13.93 -13.40 10.34
C PRO A 72 -13.73 -12.74 11.71
N SER A 73 -13.10 -11.56 11.77
CA SER A 73 -12.95 -10.79 13.02
C SER A 73 -14.09 -9.80 13.29
N HIS A 74 -15.02 -9.62 12.36
CA HIS A 74 -16.08 -8.62 12.48
C HIS A 74 -16.91 -8.79 13.77
N ALA A 75 -17.11 -7.69 14.50
CA ALA A 75 -17.91 -7.63 15.72
C ALA A 75 -18.70 -6.32 15.81
N GLU A 76 -19.82 -6.35 16.52
CA GLU A 76 -20.58 -5.14 16.85
C GLU A 76 -19.85 -4.40 17.98
N VAL A 77 -19.36 -3.20 17.68
CA VAL A 77 -18.66 -2.33 18.62
C VAL A 77 -19.58 -1.20 19.08
N PRO A 78 -19.62 -0.90 20.39
CA PRO A 78 -20.55 0.09 20.94
C PRO A 78 -20.13 1.54 20.70
N ASP A 79 -18.87 1.76 20.32
CA ASP A 79 -18.25 3.06 20.11
C ASP A 79 -17.88 3.20 18.62
N GLU A 80 -18.27 4.33 18.02
CA GLU A 80 -18.04 4.63 16.60
C GLU A 80 -16.57 4.98 16.33
N ASP A 81 -15.79 5.31 17.37
CA ASP A 81 -14.35 5.60 17.27
C ASP A 81 -13.50 4.31 17.20
N LEU A 82 -14.10 3.12 17.38
CA LEU A 82 -13.42 1.82 17.33
C LEU A 82 -13.68 1.09 16.01
N VAL A 83 -12.69 0.33 15.52
CA VAL A 83 -12.89 -0.46 14.30
C VAL A 83 -13.77 -1.69 14.58
N SER A 84 -14.76 -1.93 13.72
CA SER A 84 -15.68 -3.08 13.83
C SER A 84 -15.09 -4.39 13.29
N VAL A 85 -13.92 -4.32 12.65
CA VAL A 85 -13.21 -5.44 12.04
C VAL A 85 -11.72 -5.16 12.14
N THR A 86 -10.89 -6.20 12.22
CA THR A 86 -9.43 -6.05 12.19
C THR A 86 -9.01 -5.59 10.80
N THR A 87 -8.20 -4.54 10.74
CA THR A 87 -7.73 -3.92 9.49
C THR A 87 -6.22 -3.91 9.39
N VAL A 88 -5.73 -3.92 8.16
CA VAL A 88 -4.33 -3.63 7.80
C VAL A 88 -4.33 -2.46 6.84
N VAL A 89 -3.50 -1.47 7.11
CA VAL A 89 -3.31 -0.29 6.25
C VAL A 89 -1.84 -0.17 5.89
N LEU A 90 -1.57 0.03 4.60
CA LEU A 90 -0.27 0.42 4.09
C LEU A 90 -0.37 1.85 3.58
N THR A 91 0.56 2.73 3.95
CA THR A 91 0.60 4.11 3.45
C THR A 91 1.81 4.35 2.56
N ALA A 92 1.66 5.23 1.57
CA ALA A 92 2.73 5.61 0.65
C ALA A 92 3.80 6.51 1.31
N ASP A 93 3.46 7.14 2.44
CA ASP A 93 4.34 8.04 3.18
C ASP A 93 5.25 7.31 4.19
N ASP A 94 4.93 6.06 4.54
CA ASP A 94 5.79 5.28 5.42
C ASP A 94 7.12 4.93 4.73
N ALA A 95 8.20 4.97 5.51
CA ALA A 95 9.49 4.47 5.05
C ALA A 95 9.28 3.01 4.62
N ALA A 96 9.57 2.73 3.34
CA ALA A 96 9.23 1.51 2.63
C ALA A 96 9.11 0.28 3.54
N ASP A 97 7.91 -0.34 3.54
CA ASP A 97 7.59 -1.64 4.12
C ASP A 97 7.02 -1.65 5.56
N ILE A 98 6.32 -0.59 6.00
CA ILE A 98 5.54 -0.60 7.27
C ILE A 98 4.06 -0.88 7.01
N ALA A 99 3.49 -1.77 7.81
CA ALA A 99 2.07 -2.10 7.86
C ALA A 99 1.46 -1.73 9.21
N HIS A 100 0.34 -1.03 9.17
CA HIS A 100 -0.44 -0.61 10.32
C HIS A 100 -1.60 -1.58 10.54
N VAL A 101 -1.66 -2.20 11.71
CA VAL A 101 -2.72 -3.14 12.10
C VAL A 101 -3.56 -2.49 13.20
N VAL A 102 -4.88 -2.46 13.01
CA VAL A 102 -5.83 -2.05 14.04
C VAL A 102 -6.76 -3.22 14.35
N PHE A 103 -6.84 -3.60 15.62
CA PHE A 103 -7.63 -4.73 16.08
C PHE A 103 -9.10 -4.37 16.28
N VAL A 104 -10.00 -5.32 15.99
CA VAL A 104 -11.44 -5.15 16.24
C VAL A 104 -11.72 -4.69 17.68
N GLY A 105 -12.51 -3.63 17.82
CA GLY A 105 -12.86 -3.04 19.12
C GLY A 105 -11.74 -2.25 19.79
N THR A 106 -10.71 -1.88 19.03
CA THR A 106 -9.61 -1.02 19.50
C THR A 106 -9.44 0.17 18.55
N ALA A 107 -8.65 1.15 18.99
CA ALA A 107 -8.14 2.25 18.16
C ALA A 107 -6.60 2.31 18.21
N ASP A 108 -5.98 1.24 18.73
CA ASP A 108 -4.54 1.17 18.89
C ASP A 108 -3.90 0.79 17.55
N ASP A 109 -2.90 1.57 17.14
CA ASP A 109 -2.12 1.35 15.92
C ASP A 109 -0.89 0.49 16.22
N TYR A 110 -0.86 -0.72 15.66
CA TYR A 110 0.28 -1.64 15.75
C TYR A 110 1.06 -1.63 14.43
N GLN A 111 2.33 -1.29 14.50
CA GLN A 111 3.19 -1.16 13.32
C GLN A 111 4.12 -2.36 13.20
N PHE A 112 4.15 -2.94 12.01
CA PHE A 112 5.00 -4.08 11.68
C PHE A 112 5.74 -3.79 10.39
N ASN A 113 6.94 -4.35 10.23
CA ASN A 113 7.44 -4.53 8.87
C ASN A 113 6.70 -5.69 8.18
N PHE A 114 6.81 -5.81 6.85
CA PHE A 114 6.04 -6.82 6.12
C PHE A 114 6.37 -8.26 6.53
N ASP A 115 7.65 -8.58 6.70
CA ASP A 115 8.07 -9.93 7.09
C ASP A 115 7.54 -10.27 8.49
N GLU A 116 7.67 -9.35 9.44
CA GLU A 116 7.18 -9.47 10.82
C GLU A 116 5.66 -9.62 10.88
N LEU A 117 4.92 -8.84 10.06
CA LEU A 117 3.47 -8.99 9.96
C LEU A 117 3.11 -10.41 9.54
N PHE A 118 3.74 -10.95 8.50
CA PHE A 118 3.44 -12.30 8.02
C PHE A 118 3.87 -13.40 9.00
N GLU A 119 4.92 -13.17 9.79
CA GLU A 119 5.30 -14.09 10.88
C GLU A 119 4.28 -14.08 12.03
N CYS A 120 3.68 -12.92 12.32
CA CYS A 120 2.71 -12.75 13.40
C CYS A 120 1.25 -12.86 12.94
N LEU A 121 0.98 -13.07 11.65
CA LEU A 121 -0.36 -12.95 11.07
C LEU A 121 -1.35 -13.95 11.67
N ASP A 122 -0.89 -15.13 12.08
CA ASP A 122 -1.72 -16.11 12.80
C ASP A 122 -2.25 -15.55 14.14
N VAL A 123 -1.45 -14.74 14.85
CA VAL A 123 -1.87 -14.06 16.09
C VAL A 123 -2.87 -12.97 15.77
N VAL A 124 -2.60 -12.20 14.70
CA VAL A 124 -3.49 -11.12 14.25
C VAL A 124 -4.88 -11.68 13.89
N GLU A 125 -4.91 -12.73 13.07
CA GLU A 125 -6.13 -13.38 12.59
C GLU A 125 -6.88 -14.15 13.67
N ALA A 126 -6.22 -14.53 14.78
CA ALA A 126 -6.85 -15.21 15.90
C ALA A 126 -7.58 -14.26 16.86
N TYR A 127 -7.17 -12.98 16.94
CA TYR A 127 -7.73 -12.02 17.88
C TYR A 127 -9.22 -11.74 17.63
N ARG A 128 -10.04 -11.78 18.67
CA ARG A 128 -11.46 -11.40 18.64
C ARG A 128 -11.78 -10.39 19.73
N LEU A 129 -12.87 -9.65 19.53
CA LEU A 129 -13.34 -8.67 20.51
C LEU A 129 -13.54 -9.32 21.89
N GLY A 130 -12.86 -8.79 22.90
CA GLY A 130 -12.89 -9.28 24.28
C GLY A 130 -11.74 -10.22 24.66
N ASP A 131 -10.91 -10.62 23.70
CA ASP A 131 -9.65 -11.30 23.99
C ASP A 131 -8.67 -10.35 24.69
N PRO A 132 -7.70 -10.88 25.47
CA PRO A 132 -6.61 -10.06 25.97
C PRO A 132 -5.83 -9.45 24.80
N ALA A 133 -5.22 -8.28 25.05
CA ALA A 133 -4.38 -7.62 24.05
C ALA A 133 -3.31 -8.59 23.51
N PRO A 134 -3.12 -8.66 22.18
CA PRO A 134 -2.17 -9.58 21.58
C PRO A 134 -0.74 -9.20 21.99
N THR A 135 0.08 -10.20 22.23
CA THR A 135 1.50 -10.03 22.59
C THR A 135 2.36 -10.45 21.42
N PHE A 136 3.23 -9.55 20.97
CA PHE A 136 4.20 -9.81 19.91
C PHE A 136 5.60 -9.97 20.52
N PRO A 137 6.46 -10.83 19.97
CA PRO A 137 7.85 -10.89 20.39
C PRO A 137 8.54 -9.55 20.08
N ASP A 138 9.19 -8.94 21.07
CA ASP A 138 10.08 -7.79 20.83
C ASP A 138 11.25 -8.28 19.95
N THR A 139 11.35 -7.77 18.72
CA THR A 139 12.44 -8.10 17.79
C THR A 139 13.68 -7.24 18.03
#